data_AF-A0A1I5LZH8-F1
#
_entry.id   AF-A0A1I5LZH8-F1
#
_cell.length_a   1.000
_cell.length_b   1.000
_cell.length_c   1.000
_cell.angle_alpha   90.00
_cell.angle_beta   90.00
_cell.angle_gamma   90.00
#
_symmetry.space_group_name_H-M   'P 1'
#
loop_
_entity.id
_entity.type
_entity.pdbx_description
1 polymer ?
#
loop_
_entity_poly.entity_id
_entity_poly.type
_entity_poly.pdbx_seq_one_letter_code
_entity_poly.pdbx_strand_id
1 'polypeptide(L)'
;MLAAHPHWRDSRVNRRLLAAARAVPGVDVNDLYGTYPDYAIDVEAEQRRLERAQLVVLLHPIQWYSMPALQKLWVDEVLAYGWAYGPEGIALQGKDLWLVATTGSPESSYHPQGYHRYFFDAFLPPYEQTAALCGMRFLPPLIFHGARSAPEAEVAAHVEVFAQRLGSYPNWPEMDEIDACVACPVPESDRPAESDDIGKVVERVFQTTMRRGLAATTDGSA
;
A
#
# COMPACT_ATOMS: atom_id res chain seq x y z
N MET A 1 3.67 -1.08 11.30
CA MET A 1 4.70 -1.20 10.24
C MET A 1 4.52 -2.53 9.51
N LEU A 2 4.41 -2.46 8.20
CA LEU A 2 4.31 -3.61 7.30
C LEU A 2 5.69 -3.85 6.69
N ALA A 3 6.30 -4.99 7.00
CA ALA A 3 7.57 -5.41 6.44
C ALA A 3 7.32 -6.49 5.38
N ALA A 4 7.72 -6.24 4.14
CA ALA A 4 7.53 -7.17 3.04
C ALA A 4 8.88 -7.47 2.38
N HIS A 5 9.45 -8.63 2.69
CA HIS A 5 10.66 -9.09 2.02
C HIS A 5 10.55 -10.59 1.77
N PRO A 6 10.47 -11.06 0.50
CA PRO A 6 10.22 -12.47 0.20
C PRO A 6 11.34 -13.40 0.66
N HIS A 7 12.57 -12.88 0.78
CA HIS A 7 13.76 -13.67 1.13
C HIS A 7 14.55 -13.04 2.30
N TRP A 8 13.99 -13.05 3.51
CA TRP A 8 14.63 -12.42 4.69
C TRP A 8 16.05 -12.89 4.97
N ARG A 9 16.35 -14.17 4.70
CA ARG A 9 17.69 -14.76 4.93
C ARG A 9 18.79 -14.04 4.15
N ASP A 10 18.47 -13.60 2.93
CA ASP A 10 19.41 -12.93 2.03
C ASP A 10 19.41 -11.41 2.21
N SER A 11 18.49 -10.90 3.03
CA SER A 11 18.36 -9.47 3.27
C SER A 11 19.55 -8.95 4.08
N ARG A 12 20.29 -7.98 3.55
CA ARG A 12 21.38 -7.32 4.29
C ARG A 12 20.88 -6.13 5.10
N VAL A 13 20.05 -5.28 4.48
CA VAL A 13 19.61 -3.99 5.04
C VAL A 13 18.21 -4.10 5.67
N ASN A 14 17.19 -4.56 4.93
CA ASN A 14 15.81 -4.61 5.45
C ASN A 14 15.68 -5.46 6.73
N ARG A 15 16.41 -6.57 6.87
CA ARG A 15 16.37 -7.35 8.13
C ARG A 15 16.83 -6.54 9.36
N ARG A 16 17.74 -5.58 9.17
CA ARG A 16 18.26 -4.72 10.24
C ARG A 16 17.29 -3.59 10.55
N LEU A 17 16.67 -3.02 9.51
CA LEU A 17 15.54 -2.10 9.67
C LEU A 17 14.39 -2.77 10.43
N LEU A 18 14.04 -4.00 10.07
CA LEU A 18 13.02 -4.80 10.78
C LEU A 18 13.39 -5.01 12.26
N ALA A 19 14.64 -5.39 12.54
CA ALA A 19 15.11 -5.57 13.91
C ALA A 19 15.09 -4.27 14.71
N ALA A 20 15.51 -3.16 14.10
CA ALA A 20 15.49 -1.83 14.72
C ALA A 20 14.05 -1.38 15.04
N ALA A 21 13.11 -1.56 14.12
CA ALA A 21 11.71 -1.24 14.35
C ALA A 21 11.10 -2.02 15.51
N ARG A 22 11.43 -3.31 15.65
CA ARG A 22 10.98 -4.12 16.80
C ARG A 22 11.52 -3.63 18.15
N ALA A 23 12.61 -2.87 18.15
CA ALA A 23 13.18 -2.29 19.37
C ALA A 23 12.55 -0.94 19.74
N VAL A 24 11.78 -0.31 18.83
CA VAL A 24 11.10 0.96 19.10
C VAL A 24 9.77 0.70 19.83
N PRO A 25 9.55 1.27 21.02
CA PRO A 25 8.29 1.10 21.76
C PRO A 25 7.07 1.61 20.96
N GLY A 26 5.95 0.90 21.05
CA GLY A 26 4.69 1.29 20.39
C GLY A 26 4.61 0.93 18.91
N VAL A 27 5.65 0.34 18.32
CA VAL A 27 5.61 -0.13 16.93
C VAL A 27 5.04 -1.54 16.85
N ASP A 28 3.83 -1.66 16.28
CA ASP A 28 3.29 -2.95 15.85
C ASP A 28 3.92 -3.35 14.50
N VAL A 29 4.64 -4.46 14.47
CA VAL A 29 5.36 -4.96 13.30
C VAL A 29 4.66 -6.19 12.74
N ASN A 30 4.26 -6.12 11.47
CA ASN A 30 3.77 -7.27 10.71
C ASN A 30 4.75 -7.62 9.58
N ASP A 31 5.33 -8.81 9.62
CA ASP A 31 6.12 -9.38 8.51
C ASP A 31 5.18 -10.12 7.56
N LEU A 32 4.82 -9.50 6.43
CA LEU A 32 3.79 -10.02 5.53
C LEU A 32 4.11 -11.42 5.01
N TYR A 33 5.36 -11.69 4.61
CA TYR A 33 5.75 -12.99 4.07
C TYR A 33 5.87 -14.07 5.17
N GLY A 34 6.12 -13.66 6.41
CA GLY A 34 6.08 -14.55 7.57
C GLY A 34 4.66 -14.87 8.03
N THR A 35 3.75 -13.88 7.98
CA THR A 35 2.36 -14.00 8.41
C THR A 35 1.47 -14.68 7.37
N TYR A 36 1.65 -14.37 6.09
CA TYR A 36 0.84 -14.86 4.96
C TYR A 36 1.70 -15.57 3.90
N PRO A 37 2.37 -16.68 4.25
CA PRO A 37 3.23 -17.40 3.30
C PRO A 37 2.47 -18.00 2.11
N ASP A 38 1.16 -18.18 2.25
CA ASP A 38 0.22 -18.70 1.25
C ASP A 38 -0.58 -17.60 0.52
N TYR A 39 -0.26 -16.33 0.81
CA TYR A 39 -0.93 -15.15 0.24
C TYR A 39 -2.41 -15.00 0.65
N ALA A 40 -2.88 -15.73 1.67
CA ALA A 40 -4.23 -15.59 2.21
C ALA A 40 -4.26 -14.50 3.29
N ILE A 41 -4.49 -13.25 2.91
CA ILE A 41 -4.51 -12.12 3.84
C ILE A 41 -5.79 -12.12 4.69
N ASP A 42 -5.62 -12.02 6.00
CA ASP A 42 -6.71 -11.75 6.93
C ASP A 42 -7.01 -10.23 6.91
N VAL A 43 -7.90 -9.84 6.00
CA VAL A 43 -8.25 -8.43 5.77
C VAL A 43 -8.72 -7.75 7.06
N GLU A 44 -9.59 -8.38 7.84
CA GLU A 44 -10.11 -7.76 9.06
C GLU A 44 -9.02 -7.57 10.12
N ALA A 45 -8.11 -8.53 10.27
CA ALA A 45 -6.99 -8.39 11.20
C ALA A 45 -6.10 -7.21 10.83
N GLU A 46 -5.82 -7.04 9.54
CA GLU A 46 -4.98 -5.94 9.05
C GLU A 46 -5.68 -4.58 9.16
N GLN A 47 -6.98 -4.51 8.87
CA GLN A 47 -7.79 -3.31 9.11
C GLN A 47 -7.81 -2.91 10.59
N ARG A 48 -8.00 -3.87 11.51
CA ARG A 48 -7.90 -3.61 12.97
C ARG A 48 -6.54 -3.09 13.40
N ARG A 49 -5.44 -3.49 12.73
CA ARG A 49 -4.11 -2.92 13.00
C ARG A 49 -4.04 -1.46 12.56
N LEU A 50 -4.55 -1.15 11.37
CA LEU A 50 -4.56 0.19 10.79
C LEU A 50 -5.43 1.17 11.60
N GLU A 51 -6.55 0.72 12.14
CA GLU A 51 -7.41 1.52 13.02
C GLU A 51 -6.64 2.06 14.23
N ARG A 52 -5.77 1.24 14.83
CA ARG A 52 -4.93 1.61 15.98
C ARG A 52 -3.70 2.43 15.61
N ALA A 53 -3.32 2.47 14.34
CA ALA A 53 -2.12 3.15 13.88
C ALA A 53 -2.37 4.63 13.56
N GLN A 54 -1.41 5.50 13.87
CA GLN A 54 -1.37 6.88 13.35
C GLN A 54 -0.43 6.99 12.15
N LEU A 55 0.62 6.17 12.14
CA LEU A 55 1.58 6.03 11.06
C LEU A 55 1.54 4.62 10.48
N VAL A 56 1.33 4.53 9.17
CA VAL A 56 1.50 3.32 8.38
C VAL A 56 2.88 3.37 7.74
N VAL A 57 3.71 2.35 8.01
CA VAL A 57 5.07 2.26 7.44
C VAL A 57 5.13 1.09 6.47
N LEU A 58 5.55 1.33 5.24
CA LEU A 58 5.82 0.31 4.22
C LEU A 58 7.33 0.07 4.16
N LEU A 59 7.79 -1.10 4.63
CA LEU A 59 9.20 -1.49 4.63
C LEU A 59 9.45 -2.62 3.62
N HIS A 60 10.17 -2.35 2.51
CA HIS A 60 10.47 -3.38 1.51
C HIS A 60 11.69 -3.07 0.62
N PRO A 61 12.31 -4.10 -0.01
CA PRO A 61 13.18 -3.86 -1.14
C PRO A 61 12.36 -3.49 -2.38
N ILE A 62 12.84 -2.51 -3.16
CA ILE A 62 12.26 -2.20 -4.47
C ILE A 62 12.50 -3.36 -5.42
N GLN A 63 11.43 -3.93 -5.94
CA GLN A 63 11.44 -5.00 -6.95
C GLN A 63 10.75 -4.49 -8.20
N TRP A 64 11.45 -4.54 -9.33
CA TRP A 64 10.93 -4.00 -10.61
C TRP A 64 10.32 -2.60 -10.47
N TYR A 65 11.05 -1.69 -9.80
CA TYR A 65 10.63 -0.30 -9.59
C TYR A 65 9.37 -0.12 -8.72
N SER A 66 8.95 -1.15 -8.00
CA SER A 66 7.76 -1.13 -7.15
C SER A 66 7.92 -1.99 -5.88
N MET A 67 6.81 -2.19 -5.17
CA MET A 67 6.71 -3.02 -3.97
C MET A 67 6.67 -4.52 -4.32
N PRO A 68 7.02 -5.42 -3.40
CA PRO A 68 6.86 -6.86 -3.59
C PRO A 68 5.39 -7.27 -3.80
N ALA A 69 5.18 -8.37 -4.54
CA ALA A 69 3.85 -8.83 -4.93
C ALA A 69 2.86 -9.00 -3.76
N LEU A 70 3.30 -9.58 -2.64
CA LEU A 70 2.42 -9.77 -1.48
C LEU A 70 2.02 -8.44 -0.82
N GLN A 71 2.89 -7.43 -0.85
CA GLN A 71 2.54 -6.12 -0.34
C GLN A 71 1.57 -5.41 -1.28
N LYS A 72 1.70 -5.61 -2.60
CA LYS A 72 0.71 -5.11 -3.55
C LYS A 72 -0.65 -5.77 -3.37
N LEU A 73 -0.68 -7.09 -3.15
CA LEU A 73 -1.91 -7.81 -2.80
C LEU A 73 -2.52 -7.28 -1.50
N TRP A 74 -1.71 -7.05 -0.47
CA TRP A 74 -2.16 -6.41 0.78
C TRP A 74 -2.78 -5.04 0.53
N VAL A 75 -2.18 -4.20 -0.31
CA VAL A 75 -2.77 -2.90 -0.70
C VAL A 75 -4.12 -3.11 -1.38
N ASP A 76 -4.22 -4.07 -2.31
CA ASP A 76 -5.42 -4.31 -3.10
C ASP A 76 -6.60 -4.86 -2.27
N GLU A 77 -6.33 -5.71 -1.28
CA GLU A 77 -7.36 -6.35 -0.47
C GLU A 77 -7.71 -5.57 0.79
N VAL A 78 -6.72 -5.00 1.49
CA VAL A 78 -6.92 -4.36 2.80
C VAL A 78 -7.46 -2.94 2.63
N LEU A 79 -6.99 -2.20 1.62
CA LEU A 79 -7.44 -0.83 1.35
C LEU A 79 -8.75 -0.84 0.53
N ALA A 80 -9.79 -1.46 1.10
CA ALA A 80 -11.04 -1.73 0.41
C ALA A 80 -11.95 -0.50 0.25
N TYR A 81 -12.78 -0.52 -0.81
CA TYR A 81 -13.86 0.44 -1.02
C TYR A 81 -14.89 0.36 0.12
N GLY A 82 -15.38 1.51 0.58
CA GLY A 82 -16.28 1.60 1.74
C GLY A 82 -15.58 1.54 3.09
N TRP A 83 -14.25 1.35 3.10
CA TRP A 83 -13.45 1.32 4.33
C TRP A 83 -12.26 2.29 4.26
N ALA A 84 -11.35 2.11 3.30
CA ALA A 84 -10.19 2.99 3.10
C ALA A 84 -10.48 4.19 2.19
N TYR A 85 -11.40 4.03 1.23
CA TYR A 85 -11.80 5.07 0.27
C TYR A 85 -13.25 4.85 -0.21
N GLY A 86 -13.82 5.84 -0.91
CA GLY A 86 -15.21 5.81 -1.36
C GLY A 86 -16.19 6.34 -0.30
N PRO A 87 -17.51 6.22 -0.52
CA PRO A 87 -18.53 6.58 0.49
C PRO A 87 -18.27 5.83 1.79
N GLU A 88 -18.29 6.55 2.92
CA GLU A 88 -17.99 6.02 4.27
C GLU A 88 -16.56 5.48 4.48
N GLY A 89 -15.76 5.36 3.42
CA GLY A 89 -14.38 4.90 3.46
C GLY A 89 -13.41 5.96 3.99
N ILE A 90 -13.49 6.23 5.29
CA ILE A 90 -12.72 7.27 5.97
C ILE A 90 -11.70 6.70 6.97
N ALA A 91 -11.54 5.37 7.05
CA ALA A 91 -10.77 4.71 8.11
C ALA A 91 -9.31 5.15 8.20
N LEU A 92 -8.74 5.63 7.09
CA LEU A 92 -7.34 6.05 6.99
C LEU A 92 -7.16 7.58 6.91
N GLN A 93 -8.24 8.35 6.92
CA GLN A 93 -8.17 9.80 6.80
C GLN A 93 -7.39 10.42 7.97
N GLY A 94 -6.46 11.31 7.64
CA GLY A 94 -5.62 12.01 8.61
C GLY A 94 -4.46 11.19 9.19
N LYS A 95 -4.29 9.93 8.77
CA LYS A 95 -3.10 9.13 9.10
C LYS A 95 -1.94 9.48 8.19
N ASP A 96 -0.72 9.12 8.60
CA ASP A 96 0.48 9.29 7.77
C ASP A 96 0.89 7.97 7.13
N LEU A 97 1.43 8.02 5.90
CA LEU A 97 2.06 6.90 5.20
C LEU A 97 3.54 7.21 4.99
N TRP A 98 4.42 6.33 5.46
CA TRP A 98 5.86 6.44 5.27
C TRP A 98 6.42 5.25 4.51
N LEU A 99 7.07 5.52 3.38
CA LEU A 99 7.79 4.52 2.60
C LEU A 99 9.24 4.43 3.08
N VAL A 100 9.65 3.25 3.51
CA VAL A 100 11.03 2.91 3.83
C VAL A 100 11.46 1.80 2.88
N ALA A 101 12.34 2.11 1.94
CA ALA A 101 12.68 1.14 0.91
C ALA A 101 14.16 1.08 0.61
N THR A 102 14.59 -0.04 0.02
CA THR A 102 15.99 -0.23 -0.37
C THR A 102 16.09 -0.58 -1.85
N THR A 103 17.06 -0.03 -2.57
CA THR A 103 17.34 -0.41 -3.96
C THR A 103 18.59 -1.27 -4.07
N GLY A 104 18.63 -2.12 -5.09
CA GLY A 104 19.84 -2.89 -5.41
C GLY A 104 20.96 -2.03 -5.98
N SER A 105 20.59 -1.09 -6.85
CA SER A 105 21.51 -0.17 -7.55
C SER A 105 21.83 1.07 -6.72
N PRO A 106 23.01 1.68 -6.89
CA PRO A 106 23.34 2.95 -6.26
C PRO A 106 22.47 4.09 -6.81
N GLU A 107 22.34 5.16 -6.03
CA GLU A 107 21.50 6.33 -6.37
C GLU A 107 21.85 6.92 -7.73
N SER A 108 23.15 7.04 -8.03
CA SER A 108 23.66 7.56 -9.30
C SER A 108 23.21 6.80 -10.55
N SER A 109 22.70 5.56 -10.40
CA SER A 109 22.12 4.81 -11.51
C SER A 109 20.73 5.30 -11.90
N TYR A 110 20.00 5.94 -10.97
CA TYR A 110 18.69 6.56 -11.17
C TYR A 110 18.86 7.96 -11.73
N HIS A 111 19.13 8.02 -13.03
CA HIS A 111 19.38 9.26 -13.75
C HIS A 111 18.83 9.15 -15.19
N PRO A 112 18.37 10.25 -15.81
CA PRO A 112 17.86 10.21 -17.20
C PRO A 112 18.87 9.68 -18.23
N GLN A 113 20.15 9.88 -17.97
CA GLN A 113 21.29 9.40 -18.77
C GLN A 113 21.79 8.01 -18.31
N GLY A 114 21.28 7.49 -17.20
CA GLY A 114 21.60 6.15 -16.67
C GLY A 114 20.65 5.08 -17.20
N TYR A 115 20.94 3.81 -16.89
CA TYR A 115 20.13 2.68 -17.38
C TYR A 115 18.75 2.57 -16.71
N HIS A 116 18.54 3.20 -15.55
CA HIS A 116 17.21 3.33 -14.95
C HIS A 116 16.38 4.46 -15.56
N ARG A 117 16.98 5.34 -16.38
CA ARG A 117 16.34 6.34 -17.25
C ARG A 117 15.53 7.45 -16.56
N TYR A 118 15.41 7.41 -15.24
CA TYR A 118 14.69 8.39 -14.44
C TYR A 118 15.40 8.58 -13.10
N PHE A 119 15.23 9.77 -12.52
CA PHE A 119 15.46 9.96 -11.10
C PHE A 119 14.51 9.06 -10.29
N PHE A 120 14.89 8.73 -9.05
CA PHE A 120 14.14 7.73 -8.27
C PHE A 120 12.73 8.21 -7.90
N ASP A 121 12.56 9.52 -7.71
CA ASP A 121 11.28 10.18 -7.45
C ASP A 121 10.19 9.85 -8.47
N ALA A 122 10.56 9.63 -9.74
CA ALA A 122 9.62 9.22 -10.79
C ALA A 122 8.91 7.88 -10.52
N PHE A 123 9.39 7.07 -9.56
CA PHE A 123 8.77 5.79 -9.17
C PHE A 123 7.92 5.89 -7.90
N LEU A 124 7.85 7.06 -7.27
CA LEU A 124 7.05 7.33 -6.07
C LEU A 124 5.54 7.60 -6.32
N PRO A 125 5.09 8.13 -7.49
CA PRO A 125 3.69 8.53 -7.67
C PRO A 125 2.64 7.46 -7.33
N PRO A 126 2.84 6.16 -7.60
CA PRO A 126 1.87 5.14 -7.18
C PRO A 126 1.65 5.09 -5.66
N TYR A 127 2.69 5.30 -4.85
CA TYR A 127 2.58 5.32 -3.39
C TYR A 127 1.90 6.60 -2.91
N GLU A 128 2.30 7.75 -3.46
CA GLU A 128 1.70 9.06 -3.17
C GLU A 128 0.21 9.07 -3.49
N GLN A 129 -0.16 8.58 -4.67
CA GLN A 129 -1.55 8.52 -5.10
C GLN A 129 -2.39 7.55 -4.25
N THR A 130 -1.80 6.42 -3.84
CA THR A 130 -2.46 5.47 -2.93
C THR A 130 -2.72 6.13 -1.57
N ALA A 131 -1.74 6.86 -1.03
CA ALA A 131 -1.90 7.62 0.21
C ALA A 131 -3.01 8.67 0.09
N ALA A 132 -2.96 9.50 -0.95
CA ALA A 132 -3.92 10.57 -1.18
C ALA A 132 -5.35 10.06 -1.37
N LEU A 133 -5.53 8.95 -2.11
CA LEU A 133 -6.83 8.33 -2.32
C LEU A 133 -7.46 7.86 -0.99
N CYS A 134 -6.63 7.35 -0.07
CA CYS A 134 -7.06 6.90 1.26
C CYS A 134 -7.12 8.05 2.29
N GLY A 135 -6.85 9.29 1.89
CA GLY A 135 -6.79 10.45 2.78
C GLY A 135 -5.61 10.44 3.77
N MET A 136 -4.55 9.70 3.46
CA MET A 136 -3.30 9.69 4.23
C MET A 136 -2.32 10.72 3.70
N ARG A 137 -1.50 11.32 4.58
CA ARG A 137 -0.37 12.17 4.18
C ARG A 137 0.85 11.32 3.87
N PHE A 138 1.35 11.41 2.64
CA PHE A 138 2.59 10.74 2.25
C PHE A 138 3.80 11.51 2.79
N LEU A 139 4.57 10.89 3.67
CA LEU A 139 5.78 11.48 4.25
C LEU A 139 6.99 11.26 3.34
N PRO A 140 8.01 12.14 3.39
CA PRO A 140 9.25 11.97 2.65
C PRO A 140 9.84 10.57 2.84
N PRO A 141 10.02 9.80 1.75
CA PRO A 141 10.43 8.41 1.86
C PRO A 141 11.86 8.32 2.37
N LEU A 142 12.16 7.25 3.12
CA LEU A 142 13.52 6.91 3.51
C LEU A 142 14.05 5.80 2.60
N ILE A 143 14.88 6.18 1.63
CA ILE A 143 15.41 5.25 0.62
C ILE A 143 16.89 4.95 0.88
N PHE A 144 17.24 3.67 0.96
CA PHE A 144 18.64 3.22 0.98
C PHE A 144 19.05 2.68 -0.39
N HIS A 145 19.97 3.38 -1.06
CA HIS A 145 20.48 2.93 -2.35
C HIS A 145 21.68 1.99 -2.23
N GLY A 146 21.87 1.11 -3.21
CA GLY A 146 23.06 0.25 -3.30
C GLY A 146 23.14 -0.86 -2.25
N ALA A 147 22.00 -1.37 -1.77
CA ALA A 147 21.92 -2.27 -0.60
C ALA A 147 22.80 -3.53 -0.67
N ARG A 148 23.11 -4.00 -1.90
CA ARG A 148 23.91 -5.21 -2.13
C ARG A 148 25.39 -5.04 -1.76
N SER A 149 25.95 -3.84 -1.93
CA SER A 149 27.40 -3.59 -1.85
C SER A 149 27.78 -2.39 -1.00
N ALA A 150 26.81 -1.65 -0.45
CA ALA A 150 27.08 -0.47 0.38
C ALA A 150 28.00 -0.81 1.57
N PRO A 151 28.95 0.06 1.94
CA PRO A 151 29.77 -0.11 3.14
C PRO A 151 28.96 -0.35 4.42
N GLU A 152 29.54 -1.09 5.36
CA GLU A 152 28.86 -1.44 6.62
C GLU A 152 28.50 -0.21 7.46
N ALA A 153 29.37 0.81 7.47
CA ALA A 153 29.15 2.06 8.18
C ALA A 153 27.92 2.81 7.64
N GLU A 154 27.71 2.83 6.33
CA GLU A 154 26.55 3.47 5.70
C GLU A 154 25.25 2.74 6.04
N VAL A 155 25.27 1.41 6.05
CA VAL A 155 24.10 0.62 6.47
C VAL A 155 23.77 0.88 7.94
N ALA A 156 24.78 0.94 8.82
CA ALA A 156 24.58 1.22 10.24
C ALA A 156 23.98 2.60 10.46
N ALA A 157 24.54 3.64 9.83
CA ALA A 157 24.04 5.01 9.91
C ALA A 157 22.59 5.12 9.39
N HIS A 158 22.26 4.42 8.30
CA HIS A 158 20.90 4.43 7.77
C HIS A 158 19.89 3.75 8.71
N VAL A 159 20.29 2.64 9.35
CA VAL A 159 19.45 1.96 10.35
C VAL A 159 19.23 2.83 11.58
N GLU A 160 20.24 3.59 12.00
CA GLU A 160 20.13 4.55 13.10
C GLU A 160 19.15 5.70 12.77
N VAL A 161 19.29 6.31 11.59
CA VAL A 161 18.35 7.34 11.10
C VAL A 161 16.92 6.82 11.05
N PHE A 162 16.73 5.59 10.54
CA PHE A 162 15.41 4.96 10.53
C PHE A 162 14.84 4.79 11.93
N ALA A 163 15.62 4.24 12.87
CA ALA A 163 15.18 4.02 14.25
C ALA A 163 14.85 5.34 14.96
N GLN A 164 15.69 6.36 14.77
CA GLN A 164 15.49 7.69 15.34
C GLN A 164 14.20 8.32 14.82
N ARG A 165 13.98 8.33 13.50
CA ARG A 165 12.75 8.87 12.89
C ARG A 165 11.52 8.09 13.34
N LEU A 166 11.57 6.76 13.30
CA LEU A 166 10.44 5.94 13.75
C LEU A 166 10.10 6.19 15.24
N GLY A 167 11.11 6.36 16.08
CA GLY A 167 10.94 6.62 17.51
C GLY A 167 10.54 8.06 17.87
N SER A 168 10.81 9.03 16.99
CA SER A 168 10.46 10.44 17.24
C SER A 168 9.12 10.87 16.63
N TYR A 169 8.51 10.05 15.76
CA TYR A 169 7.20 10.35 15.16
C TYR A 169 6.15 10.66 16.24
N PRO A 170 5.32 11.72 16.09
CA PRO A 170 5.17 12.62 14.94
C PRO A 170 6.02 13.91 15.00
N ASN A 171 7.12 13.93 15.77
CA ASN A 171 7.93 15.13 16.00
C ASN A 171 9.11 15.23 15.01
N TRP A 172 8.84 15.11 13.71
CA TRP A 172 9.89 15.29 12.70
C TRP A 172 9.98 16.76 12.30
N PRO A 173 11.18 17.33 12.17
CA PRO A 173 11.35 18.74 11.76
C PRO A 173 10.62 19.08 10.46
N GLU A 174 10.57 18.12 9.53
CA GLU A 174 9.96 18.31 8.21
C GLU A 174 8.43 18.23 8.24
N MET A 175 7.80 17.77 9.34
CA MET A 175 6.33 17.61 9.40
C MET A 175 5.56 18.93 9.40
N ASP A 176 6.18 20.02 9.85
CA ASP A 176 5.58 21.37 9.84
C ASP A 176 5.50 21.97 8.42
N GLU A 177 6.31 21.45 7.49
CA GLU A 177 6.38 21.92 6.10
C GLU A 177 5.53 21.07 5.14
N ILE A 178 4.95 19.96 5.62
CA ILE A 178 4.16 19.04 4.80
C ILE A 178 2.68 19.27 5.10
N ASP A 179 1.98 19.84 4.11
CA ASP A 179 0.55 20.05 4.16
C ASP A 179 -0.19 18.76 4.53
N ALA A 180 -1.21 18.90 5.38
CA ALA A 180 -2.17 17.83 5.62
C ALA A 180 -2.79 17.41 4.29
N CYS A 181 -2.89 16.10 4.04
CA CYS A 181 -3.33 15.62 2.72
C CYS A 181 -4.74 16.11 2.40
N VAL A 182 -4.93 16.59 1.18
CA VAL A 182 -6.24 16.95 0.65
C VAL A 182 -6.94 15.65 0.26
N ALA A 183 -8.12 15.39 0.83
CA ALA A 183 -8.93 14.26 0.42
C ALA A 183 -9.09 14.27 -1.11
N CYS A 184 -8.82 13.14 -1.76
CA CYS A 184 -8.98 12.98 -3.21
C CYS A 184 -10.34 12.29 -3.47
N PRO A 185 -11.46 13.05 -3.61
CA PRO A 185 -12.76 12.44 -3.78
C PRO A 185 -12.85 11.74 -5.15
N VAL A 186 -13.18 10.45 -5.13
CA VAL A 186 -13.48 9.71 -6.36
C VAL A 186 -14.82 10.22 -6.93
N PRO A 187 -14.87 10.68 -8.20
CA PRO A 187 -16.10 11.11 -8.85
C PRO A 187 -17.18 10.02 -8.79
N GLU A 188 -18.44 10.40 -8.63
CA GLU A 188 -19.56 9.44 -8.55
C GLU A 188 -19.65 8.53 -9.78
N SER A 189 -19.34 9.06 -10.97
CA SER A 189 -19.34 8.30 -12.24
C SER A 189 -18.32 7.15 -12.26
N ASP A 190 -17.27 7.26 -11.46
CA ASP A 190 -16.11 6.36 -11.48
C ASP A 190 -16.16 5.37 -10.30
N ARG A 191 -17.17 5.49 -9.43
CA ARG A 191 -17.38 4.56 -8.32
C ARG A 191 -17.96 3.23 -8.83
N PRO A 192 -17.61 2.10 -8.20
CA PRO A 192 -18.31 0.84 -8.46
C PRO A 192 -19.82 1.02 -8.28
N ALA A 193 -20.60 0.46 -9.19
CA ALA A 193 -22.05 0.40 -9.01
C ALA A 193 -22.36 -0.31 -7.69
N GLU A 194 -23.30 0.22 -6.90
CA GLU A 194 -23.71 -0.41 -5.64
C GLU A 194 -24.01 -1.90 -5.87
N SER A 195 -23.71 -2.77 -4.90
CA SER A 195 -23.98 -4.22 -4.99
C SER A 195 -25.44 -4.55 -5.34
N ASP A 196 -26.34 -3.61 -5.03
CA ASP A 196 -27.75 -3.60 -5.40
C ASP A 196 -27.99 -3.62 -6.92
N ASP A 197 -27.07 -3.07 -7.70
CA ASP A 197 -27.19 -2.98 -9.15
C ASP A 197 -26.87 -4.32 -9.83
N ILE A 198 -25.99 -5.15 -9.26
CA ILE A 198 -25.82 -6.55 -9.72
C ILE A 198 -27.11 -7.33 -9.43
N GLY A 199 -27.71 -7.16 -8.25
CA GLY A 199 -29.01 -7.76 -7.92
C GLY A 199 -30.11 -7.33 -8.90
N LYS A 200 -30.21 -6.03 -9.18
CA LYS A 200 -31.17 -5.45 -10.14
C LYS A 200 -30.90 -5.87 -11.58
N VAL A 201 -29.63 -6.01 -11.98
CA VAL A 201 -29.24 -6.50 -13.31
C VAL A 201 -29.58 -7.97 -13.46
N VAL A 202 -29.28 -8.81 -12.47
CA VAL A 202 -29.64 -10.24 -12.46
C VAL A 202 -31.16 -10.41 -12.48
N GLU A 203 -31.90 -9.63 -11.69
CA GLU A 203 -33.37 -9.64 -11.68
C GLU A 203 -33.94 -9.19 -13.03
N ARG A 204 -33.38 -8.14 -13.64
CA ARG A 204 -33.80 -7.64 -14.96
C ARG A 204 -33.51 -8.65 -16.08
N VAL A 205 -32.37 -9.34 -16.03
CA VAL A 205 -32.01 -10.42 -16.97
C VAL A 205 -32.95 -11.62 -16.79
N PHE A 206 -33.25 -12.00 -15.55
CA PHE A 206 -34.18 -13.09 -15.23
C PHE A 206 -35.60 -12.79 -15.73
N GLN A 207 -36.13 -11.58 -15.45
CA GLN A 207 -37.42 -11.09 -15.93
C GLN A 207 -37.50 -11.04 -17.47
N THR A 208 -36.42 -10.60 -18.12
CA THR A 208 -36.34 -10.55 -19.60
C THR A 208 -36.34 -11.95 -20.21
N THR A 209 -35.67 -12.90 -19.56
CA THR A 209 -35.60 -14.31 -20.02
C THR A 209 -36.95 -15.00 -19.82
N MET A 210 -37.62 -14.78 -18.68
CA MET A 210 -38.97 -15.28 -18.41
C MET A 210 -40.00 -14.77 -19.42
N ARG A 211 -39.98 -13.46 -19.75
CA ARG A 211 -40.89 -12.89 -20.77
C ARG A 211 -40.67 -13.47 -22.16
N ARG A 212 -39.41 -13.74 -22.55
CA ARG A 212 -39.10 -14.41 -23.82
C ARG A 212 -39.50 -15.89 -23.81
N GLY A 213 -39.39 -16.57 -22.67
CA GLY A 213 -39.82 -17.96 -22.49
C GLY A 213 -41.33 -18.14 -22.60
N LEU A 214 -42.13 -17.26 -21.97
CA LEU A 214 -43.60 -17.34 -22.06
C LEU A 214 -44.13 -17.00 -23.46
N ALA A 215 -43.52 -16.04 -24.17
CA ALA A 215 -43.92 -15.68 -25.53
C ALA A 215 -43.69 -16.81 -26.56
N ALA A 216 -42.78 -17.75 -26.29
CA ALA A 216 -42.51 -18.90 -27.15
C ALA A 216 -43.49 -20.08 -26.94
N THR A 217 -44.36 -20.02 -25.93
CA THR A 217 -45.28 -21.12 -25.59
C THR A 217 -46.73 -20.90 -26.02
N THR A 218 -47.07 -19.74 -26.62
CA THR A 218 -48.45 -19.41 -27.02
C THR A 218 -48.76 -19.59 -28.50
N ASP A 219 -47.79 -19.93 -29.35
CA ASP A 219 -47.99 -20.16 -30.80
C ASP A 219 -48.05 -21.67 -31.15
N GLY A 220 -48.87 -22.42 -30.41
CA GLY A 220 -48.93 -23.88 -30.54
C GLY A 220 -50.26 -24.52 -30.19
N SER A 221 -51.40 -23.88 -30.50
CA SER A 221 -52.69 -24.60 -30.59
C SER A 221 -53.74 -23.84 -31.39
N ALA A 222 -53.87 -24.16 -32.68
CA ALA A 222 -55.09 -24.08 -33.46
C ALA A 222 -54.97 -25.01 -34.68
#